data_AF-A0A124G174-F1
#
_entry.id   AF-A0A124G174-F1
#
_cell.length_a   1.000
_cell.length_b   1.000
_cell.length_c   1.000
_cell.angle_alpha   90.00
_cell.angle_beta   90.00
_cell.angle_gamma   90.00
#
_symmetry.space_group_name_H-M   'P 1'
#
loop_
_entity.id
_entity.type
_entity.pdbx_description
1 polymer ?
#
loop_
_entity_poly.entity_id
_entity_poly.type
_entity_poly.pdbx_seq_one_letter_code
_entity_poly.pdbx_strand_id
1 'polypeptide(L)'
;IELLRERIRDPEINESLIRHVTDRLGHDRRYAIDSTKIDQELGWEPKVAFDEGIEMTIEWYLDNREWMQNVISGSYVEFYDKNYKLA
;
A
#
# COMPACT_ATOMS: atom_id res chain seq x y z
N ILE A 1 9.34 4.81 -1.98
CA ILE A 1 9.53 6.17 -2.57
C ILE A 1 10.54 6.12 -3.70
N GLU A 2 11.73 5.57 -3.46
CA GLU A 2 12.79 5.46 -4.47
C GLU A 2 12.34 4.71 -5.73
N LEU A 3 11.74 3.53 -5.57
CA LEU A 3 11.19 2.75 -6.67
C LEU A 3 10.17 3.53 -7.52
N LEU A 4 9.22 4.24 -6.89
CA LEU A 4 8.25 5.08 -7.61
C LEU A 4 8.93 6.24 -8.34
N ARG A 5 9.92 6.90 -7.70
CA ARG A 5 10.71 7.96 -8.34
C ARG A 5 11.44 7.44 -9.58
N GLU A 6 12.02 6.25 -9.52
CA GLU A 6 12.71 5.63 -10.65
C GLU A 6 11.75 5.35 -11.81
N ARG A 7 10.59 4.76 -11.52
CA ARG A 7 9.59 4.38 -12.55
C ARG A 7 8.92 5.60 -13.20
N ILE A 8 8.52 6.58 -12.40
CA ILE A 8 7.76 7.75 -12.88
C ILE A 8 8.69 8.88 -13.35
N ARG A 9 9.94 8.90 -12.86
CA ARG A 9 10.96 9.94 -13.13
C ARG A 9 10.49 11.34 -12.75
N ASP A 10 9.73 11.44 -11.67
CA ASP A 10 9.26 12.69 -11.09
C ASP A 10 10.06 13.02 -9.82
N PRO A 11 10.83 14.13 -9.80
CA PRO A 11 11.64 14.53 -8.65
C PRO A 11 10.81 14.93 -7.41
N GLU A 12 9.53 15.28 -7.60
CA GLU A 12 8.63 15.60 -6.48
C GLU A 12 8.28 14.36 -5.64
N ILE A 13 8.48 13.16 -6.19
CA ILE A 13 8.32 11.90 -5.45
C ILE A 13 9.49 11.71 -4.50
N ASN A 14 9.37 12.28 -3.29
CA ASN A 14 10.39 12.18 -2.26
C ASN A 14 9.78 12.11 -0.85
N GLU A 15 10.62 11.93 0.16
CA GLU A 15 10.17 11.75 1.55
C GLU A 15 9.42 12.96 2.12
N SER A 16 9.52 14.15 1.51
CA SER A 16 8.73 15.31 1.94
C SER A 16 7.22 15.14 1.74
N LEU A 17 6.80 14.14 0.92
CA LEU A 17 5.40 13.76 0.79
C LEU A 17 4.87 12.99 2.01
N ILE A 18 5.75 12.48 2.89
CA ILE A 18 5.36 11.79 4.13
C ILE A 18 4.87 12.83 5.14
N ARG A 19 3.68 12.61 5.70
CA ARG A 19 3.11 13.45 6.76
C ARG A 19 2.69 12.60 7.94
N HIS A 20 3.12 13.00 9.13
CA HIS A 20 2.60 12.43 10.37
C HIS A 20 1.24 13.05 10.66
N VAL A 21 0.25 12.20 10.93
CA VAL A 21 -1.12 12.57 11.31
C VAL A 21 -1.46 11.91 12.64
N THR A 22 -2.59 12.30 13.22
CA THR A 22 -3.10 11.67 14.44
C THR A 22 -3.22 10.17 14.26
N ASP A 23 -2.70 9.41 15.24
CA ASP A 23 -2.76 7.95 15.22
C ASP A 23 -4.20 7.43 15.30
N ARG A 24 -4.42 6.22 14.78
CA ARG A 24 -5.74 5.59 14.79
C ARG A 24 -6.12 5.18 16.21
N LEU A 25 -7.35 5.50 16.64
CA LEU A 25 -7.87 4.96 17.90
C LEU A 25 -7.87 3.42 17.86
N GLY A 26 -7.25 2.79 18.87
CA GLY A 26 -7.12 1.32 18.91
C GLY A 26 -6.11 0.76 17.90
N HIS A 27 -5.04 1.47 17.58
CA HIS A 27 -3.98 0.94 16.72
C HIS A 27 -3.15 -0.15 17.44
N ASP A 28 -3.44 -1.42 17.14
CA ASP A 28 -2.55 -2.53 17.48
C ASP A 28 -1.22 -2.39 16.73
N ARG A 29 -0.12 -2.31 17.47
CA ARG A 29 1.19 -1.94 16.91
C ARG A 29 1.94 -3.09 16.24
N ARG A 30 1.52 -4.34 16.48
CA ARG A 30 2.25 -5.51 16.00
C ARG A 30 1.29 -6.66 15.69
N TYR A 31 1.29 -7.07 14.43
CA TYR A 31 0.77 -8.35 14.01
C TYR A 31 1.93 -9.23 13.55
N ALA A 32 1.91 -10.49 13.95
CA ALA A 32 2.86 -11.51 13.50
C ALA A 32 2.14 -12.86 13.49
N ILE A 33 2.31 -13.60 12.41
CA ILE A 33 1.71 -14.92 12.22
C ILE A 33 2.85 -15.94 12.12
N ASP A 34 2.68 -17.04 12.84
CA ASP A 34 3.51 -18.23 12.68
C ASP A 34 2.86 -19.14 11.62
N SER A 35 3.53 -19.29 10.48
CA SER A 35 3.07 -20.12 9.35
C SER A 35 3.60 -21.56 9.40
N THR A 36 4.30 -21.97 10.46
CA THR A 36 4.94 -23.29 10.56
C THR A 36 3.96 -24.44 10.31
N LYS A 37 2.71 -24.32 10.79
CA LYS A 37 1.71 -25.38 10.63
C LYS A 37 1.36 -25.64 9.16
N ILE A 38 1.11 -24.58 8.39
CA ILE A 38 0.67 -24.72 6.99
C ILE A 38 1.83 -25.16 6.08
N ASP A 39 3.04 -24.73 6.40
CA ASP A 39 4.27 -25.23 5.79
C ASP A 39 4.43 -26.75 6.02
N GLN A 40 4.39 -27.19 7.28
CA GLN A 40 4.61 -28.61 7.61
C GLN A 40 3.49 -29.55 7.13
N GLU A 41 2.23 -29.13 7.26
CA GLU A 41 1.08 -30.01 6.95
C GLU A 41 0.72 -30.01 5.47
N LEU A 42 0.94 -28.90 4.76
CA LEU A 42 0.50 -28.72 3.37
C LEU A 42 1.63 -28.37 2.40
N GLY A 43 2.86 -28.20 2.87
CA GLY A 43 4.01 -27.82 2.04
C GLY A 43 3.86 -26.41 1.44
N TRP A 44 3.09 -25.54 2.10
CA TRP A 44 2.88 -24.19 1.61
C TRP A 44 4.06 -23.29 1.99
N GLU A 45 4.62 -22.63 0.99
CA GLU A 45 5.58 -21.54 1.16
C GLU A 45 5.16 -20.34 0.30
N PRO A 46 5.46 -19.10 0.73
CA PRO A 46 5.22 -17.92 -0.09
C PRO A 46 6.09 -17.99 -1.35
N LYS A 47 5.46 -17.84 -2.51
CA LYS A 47 6.17 -17.82 -3.80
C LYS A 47 6.84 -16.49 -4.12
N VAL A 48 6.44 -15.42 -3.43
CA VAL A 48 6.80 -14.04 -3.73
C VAL A 48 7.25 -13.39 -2.44
N ALA A 49 8.48 -12.88 -2.42
CA ALA A 49 8.99 -12.09 -1.30
C ALA A 49 8.36 -10.69 -1.29
N PHE A 50 8.43 -9.98 -0.17
CA PHE A 50 7.82 -8.65 -0.06
C PHE A 50 8.35 -7.67 -1.11
N ASP A 51 9.67 -7.61 -1.30
CA ASP A 51 10.32 -6.65 -2.21
C ASP A 51 9.87 -6.88 -3.67
N GLU A 52 9.77 -8.13 -4.10
CA GLU A 52 9.25 -8.49 -5.41
C GLU A 52 7.75 -8.18 -5.53
N GLY A 53 6.97 -8.54 -4.50
CA GLY A 53 5.52 -8.33 -4.50
C GLY A 53 5.14 -6.85 -4.52
N ILE A 54 5.88 -5.98 -3.83
CA ILE A 54 5.61 -4.54 -3.82
C ILE A 54 5.97 -3.89 -5.16
N GLU A 55 7.04 -4.36 -5.82
CA GLU A 55 7.38 -3.95 -7.18
C GLU A 55 6.26 -4.29 -8.17
N MET A 56 5.83 -5.57 -8.20
CA MET A 56 4.74 -6.02 -9.06
C MET A 56 3.45 -5.24 -8.80
N THR A 57 3.17 -4.95 -7.53
CA THR A 57 1.99 -4.16 -7.15
C THR A 57 2.07 -2.75 -7.71
N ILE A 58 3.20 -2.06 -7.56
CA ILE A 58 3.39 -0.70 -8.09
C ILE A 58 3.19 -0.68 -9.61
N GLU A 59 3.82 -1.60 -10.34
CA GLU A 59 3.65 -1.69 -11.81
C GLU A 59 2.19 -1.91 -12.18
N TRP A 60 1.49 -2.81 -11.48
CA TRP A 60 0.08 -3.06 -11.74
C TRP A 60 -0.76 -1.79 -11.60
N TYR A 61 -0.56 -0.97 -10.56
CA TYR A 61 -1.31 0.29 -10.40
C TYR A 61 -0.95 1.33 -11.48
N LEU A 62 0.30 1.37 -11.94
CA LEU A 62 0.73 2.27 -13.02
C LEU A 62 0.10 1.91 -14.36
N ASP A 63 -0.06 0.60 -14.61
CA ASP A 63 -0.67 0.06 -15.84
C ASP A 63 -2.20 0.09 -15.83
N ASN A 64 -2.83 0.08 -14.64
CA ASN A 64 -4.29 -0.04 -14.48
C ASN A 64 -4.97 1.28 -14.05
N ARG A 65 -4.59 2.41 -14.67
CA ARG A 65 -5.12 3.74 -14.32
C ARG A 65 -6.62 3.89 -14.55
N GLU A 66 -7.15 3.28 -15.60
CA GLU A 66 -8.60 3.30 -15.87
C GLU A 66 -9.39 2.62 -14.75
N TRP A 67 -8.90 1.46 -14.29
CA TRP A 67 -9.49 0.77 -13.15
C TRP A 67 -9.48 1.66 -11.91
N MET A 68 -8.35 2.32 -11.64
CA MET A 68 -8.23 3.26 -10.54
C MET A 68 -9.26 4.39 -10.61
N GLN A 69 -9.43 5.02 -11.76
CA GLN A 69 -10.39 6.12 -11.94
C GLN A 69 -11.82 5.70 -11.62
N ASN A 70 -12.18 4.45 -11.92
CA ASN A 70 -13.53 3.93 -11.64
C ASN A 70 -13.78 3.70 -10.14
N VAL A 71 -12.74 3.38 -9.35
CA VAL A 71 -12.91 3.05 -7.92
C VAL A 71 -12.67 4.23 -6.97
N ILE A 72 -11.99 5.29 -7.40
CA ILE A 72 -11.68 6.46 -6.55
C ILE A 72 -12.71 7.59 -6.61
N SER A 73 -13.91 7.33 -7.15
CA SER A 73 -14.96 8.34 -7.31
C SER A 73 -16.02 8.27 -6.21
N GLY A 74 -16.83 9.33 -6.08
CA GLY A 74 -18.00 9.36 -5.18
C GLY A 74 -17.66 9.14 -3.72
N SER A 75 -18.18 8.05 -3.14
CA SER A 75 -18.04 7.73 -1.72
C SER A 75 -16.58 7.59 -1.25
N TYR A 76 -15.66 7.24 -2.15
CA TYR A 76 -14.23 7.22 -1.84
C TYR A 76 -13.72 8.62 -1.47
N VAL A 77 -14.08 9.64 -2.25
CA VAL A 77 -13.68 11.04 -2.01
C VAL A 77 -14.31 11.55 -0.72
N GLU A 78 -15.60 11.27 -0.48
CA GLU A 78 -16.29 11.66 0.75
C GLU A 78 -15.66 11.04 1.99
N PHE A 79 -15.25 9.77 1.91
CA PHE A 79 -14.52 9.08 2.98
C PHE A 79 -13.17 9.75 3.24
N TYR A 80 -12.40 10.05 2.19
CA TYR A 80 -11.10 10.72 2.34
C TYR A 80 -11.25 12.10 2.98
N ASP A 81 -12.22 12.87 2.54
CA ASP A 81 -12.54 14.18 3.10
C ASP A 81 -12.89 14.09 4.59
N LYS A 82 -13.72 13.11 4.97
CA LYS A 82 -14.16 12.96 6.37
C LYS A 82 -13.01 12.54 7.31
N ASN A 83 -12.11 11.67 6.85
CA ASN A 83 -11.12 11.03 7.72
C ASN A 83 -9.74 11.68 7.65
N TYR A 84 -9.42 12.38 6.56
CA TYR A 84 -8.08 12.91 6.30
C TYR A 84 -8.07 14.40 5.90
N LYS A 85 -9.21 15.11 5.85
CA LYS A 85 -9.15 16.59 5.78
C LYS A 85 -8.32 17.09 6.94
N LEU A 86 -7.15 17.60 6.61
CA LEU A 86 -6.29 18.35 7.50
C LEU A 86 -7.12 19.54 7.99
N ALA A 87 -7.39 19.59 9.30
CA ALA A 87 -7.76 20.83 9.96
C ALA A 87 -6.61 21.84 9.84
#